data_AF-A0A920QLB1-F1
#
_entry.id   AF-A0A920QLB1-F1
#
_cell.length_a   1.000
_cell.length_b   1.000
_cell.length_c   1.000
_cell.angle_alpha   90.00
_cell.angle_beta   90.00
_cell.angle_gamma   90.00
#
_symmetry.space_group_name_H-M   'P 1'
#
loop_
_entity.id
_entity.type
_entity.pdbx_description
1 polymer ?
#
loop_
_entity_poly.entity_id
_entity_poly.type
_entity_poly.pdbx_seq_one_letter_code
_entity_poly.pdbx_strand_id
1 'polypeptide(L)'
;MELSGLTRLSSNLVNVPRVAETPVNLECRYLKSIRVPSWEEKDRYFIVLGEVIGIHIRDECLTEDGLVNIAKKKPHWKNGI
;
A
#
# COMPACT_ATOMS: atom_id res chain seq x y z
N MET A 1 6.07 12.23 4.97
CA MET A 1 5.40 13.18 4.06
C MET A 1 6.14 14.51 4.01
N GLU A 2 6.61 15.02 5.15
CA GLU A 2 7.34 16.28 5.26
C GLU A 2 8.58 16.38 4.36
N LEU A 3 9.43 15.34 4.32
CA LEU A 3 10.61 15.31 3.46
C LEU A 3 10.31 15.10 1.96
N SER A 4 9.12 14.60 1.63
CA SER A 4 8.75 14.22 0.26
C SER A 4 7.85 15.25 -0.44
N GLY A 5 7.37 16.27 0.27
CA GLY A 5 6.40 17.24 -0.25
C GLY A 5 5.02 16.65 -0.56
N LEU A 6 4.69 15.48 0.02
CA LEU A 6 3.40 14.80 -0.21
C LEU A 6 2.37 15.22 0.84
N THR A 7 1.09 15.15 0.47
CA THR A 7 -0.02 15.58 1.33
C THR A 7 -0.57 14.41 2.14
N ARG A 8 -0.67 14.60 3.45
CA ARG A 8 -1.37 13.65 4.35
C ARG A 8 -2.88 13.81 4.16
N LEU A 9 -3.56 12.68 4.00
CA LEU A 9 -5.02 12.59 3.99
C LEU A 9 -5.46 11.62 5.09
N SER A 10 -6.54 11.93 5.80
CA SER A 10 -7.08 11.04 6.82
C SER A 10 -7.62 9.75 6.20
N SER A 11 -7.42 8.66 6.94
CA SER A 11 -8.04 7.36 6.70
C SER A 11 -9.38 7.27 7.47
N ASN A 12 -10.26 6.34 7.08
CA ASN A 12 -11.60 6.21 7.65
C ASN A 12 -11.66 5.20 8.81
N LEU A 13 -10.90 4.10 8.73
CA LEU A 13 -10.97 2.96 9.65
C LEU A 13 -9.69 2.77 10.48
N VAL A 14 -8.59 3.44 10.11
CA VAL A 14 -7.33 3.44 10.87
C VAL A 14 -6.82 4.85 11.14
N ASN A 15 -6.02 5.02 12.21
CA ASN A 15 -5.45 6.33 12.58
C ASN A 15 -4.26 6.76 11.72
N VAL A 16 -3.72 5.87 10.88
CA VAL A 16 -2.56 6.15 10.02
C VAL A 16 -3.01 6.91 8.77
N PRO A 17 -2.42 8.07 8.44
CA PRO A 17 -2.82 8.83 7.27
C PRO A 17 -2.37 8.16 5.97
N ARG A 18 -3.17 8.35 4.92
CA ARG A 18 -2.87 7.94 3.55
C ARG A 18 -2.26 9.11 2.75
N VAL A 19 -1.59 8.81 1.64
CA VAL A 19 -1.02 9.81 0.70
C VAL A 19 -2.16 10.33 -0.18
N ALA A 20 -2.40 11.63 -0.21
CA ALA A 20 -3.52 12.18 -0.99
C ALA A 20 -3.33 11.98 -2.50
N GLU A 21 -2.07 12.00 -2.96
CA GLU A 21 -1.71 11.94 -4.37
C GLU A 21 -1.84 10.52 -4.97
N THR A 22 -1.85 9.48 -4.13
CA THR A 22 -1.94 8.09 -4.63
C THR A 22 -3.37 7.75 -5.10
N PRO A 23 -3.52 7.09 -6.25
CA PRO A 23 -4.83 6.73 -6.79
C PRO A 23 -5.52 5.61 -6.01
N VAL A 24 -4.75 4.80 -5.27
CA VAL A 24 -5.24 3.61 -4.56
C VAL A 24 -4.56 3.55 -3.19
N ASN A 25 -5.37 3.34 -2.14
CA ASN A 25 -4.91 3.10 -0.77
C ASN A 25 -5.61 1.89 -0.17
N LEU A 26 -4.86 1.12 0.61
CA LEU A 26 -5.38 0.05 1.45
C LEU A 26 -5.25 0.46 2.90
N GLU A 27 -6.35 0.44 3.62
CA GLU A 27 -6.35 0.53 5.08
C GLU A 27 -6.25 -0.87 5.65
N CYS A 28 -5.19 -1.12 6.41
CA CYS A 28 -4.88 -2.46 6.90
C CYS A 28 -4.83 -2.49 8.43
N ARG A 29 -5.41 -3.53 9.02
CA ARG A 29 -5.20 -3.90 10.41
C ARG A 29 -4.01 -4.84 10.51
N TYR A 30 -3.06 -4.54 11.40
CA TYR A 30 -1.89 -5.38 11.63
C TYR A 30 -2.31 -6.76 12.16
N LEU A 31 -1.76 -7.82 11.57
CA LEU A 31 -1.99 -9.19 12.01
C LEU A 31 -0.75 -9.75 12.70
N LYS A 32 0.39 -9.83 12.01
CA LYS A 32 1.62 -10.41 12.54
C LYS A 32 2.85 -10.06 11.70
N SER A 33 3.99 -9.88 12.35
CA SER A 33 5.31 -9.88 11.73
C SER A 33 6.01 -11.21 12.00
N ILE A 34 6.47 -11.87 10.94
CA ILE A 34 7.23 -13.12 11.02
C ILE A 34 8.67 -12.79 10.62
N ARG A 35 9.62 -13.00 11.54
CA ARG A 35 11.05 -12.86 11.21
C ARG A 35 11.42 -13.97 10.22
N VAL A 36 11.95 -13.59 9.07
CA VAL A 36 12.47 -14.55 8.11
C VAL A 36 13.80 -15.08 8.65
N PRO A 37 13.98 -16.42 8.74
CA PRO A 37 15.25 -16.99 9.17
C PRO A 37 16.33 -16.69 8.12
N SER A 38 17.55 -16.44 8.58
CA SER A 38 18.73 -16.22 7.75
C SER A 38 19.90 -17.03 8.29
N TRP A 39 20.79 -17.43 7.40
CA TRP A 39 22.03 -18.14 7.75
C TRP A 39 23.11 -17.21 8.31
N GLU A 40 22.98 -15.89 8.07
CA GLU A 40 23.87 -14.84 8.57
C GLU A 40 23.10 -13.81 9.41
N GLU A 41 23.74 -13.21 10.40
CA GLU A 41 23.11 -12.24 11.31
C GLU A 41 22.99 -10.81 10.75
N LYS A 42 23.53 -10.55 9.55
CA LYS A 42 23.64 -9.18 9.01
C LYS A 42 22.30 -8.53 8.68
N ASP A 43 21.37 -9.29 8.11
CA ASP A 43 20.10 -8.73 7.63
C ASP A 43 18.92 -9.25 8.43
N ARG A 44 17.96 -8.35 8.72
CA ARG A 44 16.71 -8.68 9.41
C ARG A 44 15.53 -8.40 8.49
N TYR A 45 14.96 -9.46 7.92
CA TYR A 45 13.75 -9.40 7.12
C TYR A 45 12.54 -9.86 7.91
N PHE A 46 11.40 -9.21 7.67
CA PHE A 46 10.12 -9.58 8.25
C PHE A 46 9.06 -9.70 7.15
N ILE A 47 8.27 -10.76 7.20
CA ILE A 47 6.99 -10.82 6.50
C ILE A 47 5.97 -10.15 7.41
N VAL A 48 5.42 -9.02 6.97
CA VAL A 48 4.36 -8.31 7.69
C VAL A 48 3.02 -8.69 7.06
N LEU A 49 2.18 -9.37 7.83
CA LEU A 49 0.83 -9.73 7.44
C LEU A 49 -0.15 -8.69 8.00
N GLY A 50 -1.06 -8.25 7.14
CA GLY A 50 -2.15 -7.34 7.50
C GLY A 50 -3.43 -7.71 6.78
N GLU A 51 -4.56 -7.45 7.43
CA GLU A 51 -5.90 -7.62 6.87
C GLU A 51 -6.35 -6.29 6.27
N VAL A 52 -6.74 -6.30 4.99
CA VAL A 52 -7.34 -5.14 4.34
C VAL A 52 -8.76 -4.96 4.88
N ILE A 53 -8.99 -3.86 5.57
CA ILE A 53 -10.31 -3.53 6.17
C ILE A 53 -11.00 -2.36 5.47
N GLY A 54 -10.28 -1.63 4.61
CA GLY A 54 -10.82 -0.55 3.80
C GLY A 54 -10.00 -0.30 2.55
N ILE A 55 -10.66 0.14 1.49
CA ILE A 55 -10.04 0.42 0.20
C ILE A 55 -10.52 1.79 -0.29
N HIS A 56 -9.59 2.64 -0.71
CA HIS A 56 -9.90 3.89 -1.41
C HIS A 56 -9.32 3.82 -2.81
N ILE A 57 -10.16 3.96 -3.82
CA ILE A 57 -9.75 3.99 -5.22
C ILE A 57 -10.39 5.22 -5.86
N ARG A 58 -9.60 6.02 -6.58
CA ARG A 58 -10.17 7.09 -7.41
C ARG A 58 -10.97 6.47 -8.55
N ASP A 59 -12.19 6.96 -8.80
CA ASP A 59 -13.12 6.43 -9.81
C ASP A 59 -12.49 6.28 -11.20
N GLU A 60 -11.61 7.21 -11.58
CA GLU A 60 -10.87 7.16 -12.85
C GLU A 60 -9.96 5.93 -13.03
N CYS A 61 -9.69 5.20 -11.94
CA CYS A 61 -8.92 3.96 -11.89
C CYS A 61 -9.80 2.72 -12.00
N LEU A 62 -11.12 2.87 -12.01
CA LEU A 62 -12.06 1.79 -12.15
C LEU A 62 -12.54 1.67 -13.60
N THR A 63 -12.86 0.46 -14.00
CA THR A 63 -13.67 0.15 -15.17
C THR A 63 -15.15 0.38 -14.86
N GLU A 64 -16.00 0.33 -15.87
CA GLU A 64 -17.46 0.50 -15.70
C GLU A 64 -18.08 -0.59 -14.80
N ASP A 65 -17.48 -1.77 -14.75
CA ASP A 65 -17.85 -2.89 -13.88
C ASP A 65 -17.18 -2.82 -12.48
N GLY A 66 -16.50 -1.72 -12.15
CA GLY A 66 -15.92 -1.48 -10.83
C GLY A 66 -14.62 -2.25 -10.55
N LEU A 67 -13.97 -2.81 -11.58
CA LEU A 67 -12.66 -3.45 -11.46
C LEU A 67 -11.53 -2.43 -11.62
N VAL A 68 -10.36 -2.72 -11.05
CA VAL A 68 -9.19 -1.86 -11.22
C VAL A 68 -8.71 -1.92 -12.68
N ASN A 69 -8.70 -0.77 -13.36
CA ASN A 69 -8.22 -0.62 -14.72
C ASN A 69 -6.69 -0.49 -14.76
N ILE A 70 -6.00 -1.63 -14.69
CA ILE A 70 -4.53 -1.71 -14.69
C ILE A 70 -3.93 -1.19 -16.00
N ALA A 71 -4.63 -1.37 -17.13
CA ALA A 71 -4.16 -0.88 -18.44
C ALA A 71 -4.09 0.65 -18.49
N LYS A 72 -5.09 1.32 -17.89
CA LYS A 72 -5.16 2.78 -17.81
C LYS A 72 -4.22 3.34 -16.74
N LYS A 73 -4.04 2.62 -15.62
CA LYS A 73 -3.16 3.02 -14.52
C LYS A 73 -1.91 2.16 -14.53
N LYS A 74 -0.89 2.62 -15.26
CA LYS A 74 0.45 2.02 -15.34
C LYS A 74 1.08 1.93 -13.94
N PRO A 75 1.05 0.77 -13.27
CA PRO A 75 1.71 0.63 -11.99
C PRO A 75 3.20 0.81 -12.24
N HIS A 76 3.88 1.57 -11.37
CA HIS A 76 5.34 1.62 -11.41
C HIS A 76 5.88 0.32 -10.83
N TRP A 77 5.92 -0.70 -11.68
CA TRP A 77 6.62 -1.94 -11.41
C TRP A 77 8.12 -1.71 -11.57
N LYS A 78 8.90 -2.07 -10.55
CA LYS A 78 10.35 -2.20 -10.69
C LYS A 78 10.65 -3.64 -11.10
N ASN A 79 11.15 -3.82 -12.31
CA ASN A 79 11.84 -5.06 -12.68
C ASN A 79 13.08 -5.15 -11.79
N GLY A 80 13.07 -6.07 -10.84
CA GLY A 80 14.28 -6.44 -10.11
C GLY A 80 15.23 -7.16 -11.04
N ILE A 81 16.39 -6.57 -11.30
CA ILE A 81 17.63 -7.28 -11.66
C ILE A 81 18.51 -7.20 -10.42
#